data_AF-A0A7X1TVB0-F1
#
_entry.id   AF-A0A7X1TVB0-F1
#
_cell.length_a   1.000
_cell.length_b   1.000
_cell.length_c   1.000
_cell.angle_alpha   90.00
_cell.angle_beta   90.00
_cell.angle_gamma   90.00
#
_symmetry.space_group_name_H-M   'P 1'
#
loop_
_entity.id
_entity.type
_entity.pdbx_description
1 polymer ?
#
loop_
_entity_poly.entity_id
_entity_poly.type
_entity_poly.pdbx_seq_one_letter_code
_entity_poly.pdbx_strand_id
1 'polypeptide(L)'
;MGNARTSGFTLIELIVVLAIIGLLLSIAAPRFSSGVDRSREAVLRQNLKAIRSALDQYHADTGKYADDLQALVSARYLREVPLDPIVDSRTEWTIVSPPADSQSTGVYDVRSSAQDKASDGSAYADW
;
A
#
# COMPACT_ATOMS: atom_id res chain seq x y z
N MET A 1 1.35 69.59 -14.89
CA MET A 1 1.24 68.28 -14.21
C MET A 1 0.43 67.34 -15.10
N GLY A 2 1.00 66.20 -15.50
CA GLY A 2 0.26 65.21 -16.29
C GLY A 2 -0.67 64.40 -15.38
N ASN A 3 -1.98 64.49 -15.60
CA ASN A 3 -2.94 63.62 -14.91
C ASN A 3 -2.73 62.18 -15.37
N ALA A 4 -2.23 61.33 -14.48
CA ALA A 4 -2.31 59.89 -14.65
C ALA A 4 -3.80 59.51 -14.58
N ARG A 5 -4.39 59.13 -15.72
CA ARG A 5 -5.74 58.54 -15.76
C ARG A 5 -5.66 57.18 -15.09
N THR A 6 -6.32 57.04 -13.95
CA THR A 6 -6.54 55.75 -13.30
C THR A 6 -7.51 54.95 -14.18
N SER A 7 -7.00 53.99 -14.95
CA SER A 7 -7.86 53.02 -15.66
C SER A 7 -8.49 52.08 -14.62
N GLY A 8 -9.81 52.15 -14.49
CA GLY A 8 -10.59 51.22 -13.67
C GLY A 8 -10.99 49.98 -14.45
N PHE A 9 -11.09 48.84 -13.77
CA PHE A 9 -11.60 47.59 -14.33
C PHE A 9 -13.07 47.70 -14.71
N THR A 10 -13.45 47.09 -15.83
CA THR A 10 -14.84 46.98 -16.26
C THR A 10 -15.51 45.75 -15.64
N LEU A 11 -16.85 45.79 -15.49
CA LEU A 11 -17.62 44.63 -15.03
C LEU A 11 -17.45 43.42 -15.96
N ILE A 12 -17.34 43.67 -17.26
CA ILE A 12 -17.16 42.63 -18.27
C ILE A 12 -15.80 41.91 -18.13
N GLU A 13 -14.72 42.63 -17.81
CA GLU A 13 -13.41 42.03 -17.53
C GLU A 13 -13.47 41.09 -16.33
N LEU A 14 -14.17 41.48 -15.26
CA LEU A 14 -14.32 40.63 -14.08
C LEU A 14 -15.10 39.35 -14.40
N ILE A 15 -16.17 39.45 -15.19
CA ILE A 15 -16.99 38.30 -15.59
C ILE A 15 -16.18 37.33 -16.45
N VAL A 16 -15.38 37.83 -17.41
CA VAL A 16 -14.53 36.98 -18.26
C VAL A 16 -13.46 36.27 -17.44
N VAL A 17 -12.82 36.95 -16.48
CA VAL A 17 -11.82 36.35 -15.59
C VAL A 17 -12.43 35.25 -14.74
N LEU A 18 -13.60 35.49 -14.14
CA LEU A 18 -14.30 34.46 -13.34
C LEU A 18 -14.74 33.27 -14.20
N ALA A 19 -15.17 33.51 -15.44
CA ALA A 19 -15.50 32.44 -16.38
C ALA A 19 -14.29 31.56 -16.71
N ILE A 20 -13.12 32.16 -16.93
CA ILE A 20 -11.87 31.42 -17.19
C ILE A 20 -11.42 30.66 -15.94
N ILE A 21 -11.48 31.27 -14.75
CA ILE A 21 -11.15 30.59 -13.48
C ILE A 21 -12.07 29.38 -13.26
N GLY A 22 -13.38 29.54 -13.45
CA GLY A 22 -14.34 28.44 -13.35
C GLY A 22 -14.07 27.31 -14.33
N LEU A 23 -13.70 27.64 -15.58
CA LEU A 23 -13.30 26.66 -16.58
C LEU A 23 -12.03 25.90 -16.16
N LEU A 24 -11.00 26.60 -15.70
CA LEU A 24 -9.74 25.97 -15.27
C LEU A 24 -9.95 25.05 -14.06
N LEU A 25 -10.78 25.47 -13.09
CA LEU A 25 -11.12 24.65 -11.93
C LEU A 25 -11.86 23.35 -12.32
N SER A 26 -12.65 23.36 -13.40
CA SER A 26 -13.34 22.15 -13.86
C SER A 26 -12.41 21.07 -14.42
N ILE A 27 -11.25 21.47 -14.96
CA ILE A 27 -10.24 20.56 -15.51
C ILE A 27 -9.22 20.16 -14.43
N ALA A 28 -9.12 20.94 -13.36
CA ALA A 28 -8.23 20.71 -12.23
C ALA A 28 -8.73 19.57 -11.32
N ALA A 29 -8.69 18.33 -11.81
CA ALA A 29 -8.80 17.13 -10.97
C ALA A 29 -7.39 16.62 -10.61
N PRO A 30 -7.00 16.57 -9.32
CA PRO A 30 -5.72 15.99 -8.92
C PRO A 30 -5.72 14.47 -9.12
N ARG A 31 -4.99 13.97 -10.12
CA ARG A 31 -4.76 12.51 -10.33
C ARG A 31 -3.65 11.95 -9.43
N PHE A 32 -3.74 12.14 -8.12
CA PHE A 32 -2.66 11.76 -7.18
C PHE A 32 -2.83 10.38 -6.51
N SER A 33 -3.94 9.66 -6.71
CA SER A 33 -4.18 8.38 -6.00
C SER A 33 -3.33 7.21 -6.52
N SER A 34 -3.23 7.03 -7.84
CA SER A 34 -2.65 5.82 -8.43
C SER A 34 -1.16 5.61 -8.15
N GLY A 35 -0.40 6.69 -7.91
CA GLY A 35 1.02 6.59 -7.58
C GLY A 35 1.26 6.07 -6.16
N VAL A 36 0.43 6.52 -5.21
CA VAL A 36 0.50 6.10 -3.80
C VAL A 36 0.08 4.63 -3.69
N ASP A 37 -1.00 4.24 -4.34
CA ASP A 37 -1.50 2.86 -4.29
C ASP A 37 -0.45 1.87 -4.83
N ARG A 38 0.15 2.16 -6.00
CA ARG A 38 1.25 1.34 -6.55
C ARG A 38 2.47 1.26 -5.63
N SER A 39 2.78 2.33 -4.90
CA SER A 39 3.90 2.31 -3.94
C SER A 39 3.59 1.40 -2.75
N ARG A 40 2.35 1.42 -2.25
CA ARG A 40 1.90 0.50 -1.19
C ARG A 40 1.92 -0.94 -1.67
N GLU A 41 1.46 -1.21 -2.90
CA GLU A 41 1.51 -2.54 -3.51
C GLU A 41 2.95 -3.08 -3.64
N ALA A 42 3.89 -2.24 -4.07
CA ALA A 42 5.30 -2.62 -4.18
C ALA A 42 5.90 -2.97 -2.81
N VAL A 43 5.58 -2.17 -1.78
CA VAL A 43 6.01 -2.43 -0.39
C VAL A 43 5.37 -3.72 0.14
N LEU A 44 4.09 -3.97 -0.13
CA LEU A 44 3.40 -5.19 0.29
C LEU A 44 4.11 -6.43 -0.28
N ARG A 45 4.39 -6.45 -1.59
CA ARG A 45 5.09 -7.57 -2.23
C ARG A 45 6.49 -7.80 -1.64
N GLN A 46 7.21 -6.72 -1.34
CA GLN A 46 8.52 -6.80 -0.70
C GLN A 46 8.42 -7.38 0.72
N ASN A 47 7.45 -6.94 1.50
CA ASN A 47 7.22 -7.40 2.87
C ASN A 47 6.81 -8.88 2.90
N LEU A 48 5.88 -9.29 2.04
CA LEU A 48 5.49 -10.70 1.88
C LEU A 48 6.71 -11.57 1.52
N LYS A 49 7.52 -11.14 0.57
CA LYS A 49 8.75 -11.86 0.19
C LYS A 49 9.74 -11.98 1.36
N ALA A 50 9.91 -10.92 2.15
CA ALA A 50 10.79 -10.94 3.31
C ALA A 50 10.30 -11.92 4.39
N ILE A 51 8.99 -11.93 4.67
CA ILE A 51 8.40 -12.86 5.65
C ILE A 51 8.53 -14.30 5.17
N ARG A 52 8.16 -14.59 3.91
CA ARG A 52 8.27 -15.93 3.31
C ARG A 52 9.69 -16.45 3.33
N SER A 53 10.66 -15.61 2.94
CA SER A 53 12.07 -15.99 3.00
C SER A 53 12.54 -16.30 4.43
N ALA A 54 12.00 -15.60 5.44
CA ALA A 54 12.30 -15.90 6.84
C ALA A 54 11.64 -17.20 7.32
N LEU A 55 10.41 -17.50 6.88
CA LEU A 55 9.73 -18.78 7.14
C LEU A 55 10.51 -19.95 6.53
N ASP A 56 10.92 -19.82 5.26
CA ASP A 56 11.70 -20.83 4.55
C ASP A 56 13.04 -21.10 5.27
N GLN A 57 13.73 -20.03 5.67
CA GLN A 57 15.00 -20.13 6.38
C GLN A 57 14.81 -20.76 7.78
N TYR A 58 13.76 -20.38 8.51
CA TYR A 58 13.44 -20.98 9.81
C TYR A 58 13.15 -22.47 9.69
N HIS A 59 12.38 -22.87 8.67
CA HIS A 59 12.08 -24.27 8.41
C HIS A 59 13.33 -25.05 7.98
N ALA A 60 14.20 -24.46 7.16
CA ALA A 60 15.46 -25.09 6.76
C ALA A 60 16.40 -25.35 7.95
N ASP A 61 16.46 -24.41 8.90
CA ASP A 61 17.37 -24.50 10.04
C ASP A 61 16.83 -25.37 11.18
N THR A 62 15.52 -25.36 11.42
CA THR A 62 14.89 -26.07 12.57
C THR A 62 14.18 -27.36 12.19
N GLY A 63 13.91 -27.57 10.89
CA GLY A 63 13.08 -28.67 10.39
C GLY A 63 11.61 -28.56 10.78
N LYS A 64 11.16 -27.40 11.27
CA LYS A 64 9.78 -27.16 11.73
C LYS A 64 9.28 -25.81 11.20
N TYR A 65 7.99 -25.71 10.95
CA TYR A 65 7.37 -24.41 10.65
C TYR A 65 7.27 -23.58 11.93
N ALA A 66 7.32 -22.26 11.79
CA ALA A 66 7.13 -21.35 12.91
C ALA A 66 5.66 -21.41 13.39
N ASP A 67 5.41 -21.35 14.70
CA ASP A 67 4.04 -21.36 15.23
C ASP A 67 3.27 -20.08 14.86
N ASP A 68 3.98 -18.95 14.83
CA ASP A 68 3.48 -17.64 14.41
C ASP A 68 4.61 -16.77 13.82
N LEU A 69 4.28 -15.56 13.35
CA LEU A 69 5.28 -14.62 12.83
C LEU A 69 6.18 -14.03 13.92
N GLN A 70 5.75 -14.04 15.19
CA GLN A 70 6.52 -13.50 16.30
C GLN A 70 7.66 -14.45 16.72
N ALA A 71 7.51 -15.75 16.46
CA ALA A 71 8.57 -16.73 16.59
C ALA A 71 9.77 -16.39 15.69
N LEU A 72 9.53 -15.89 14.47
CA LEU A 72 10.60 -15.44 13.56
C LEU A 72 11.38 -14.25 14.13
N VAL A 73 10.71 -13.34 14.83
CA VAL A 73 11.36 -12.20 15.51
C VAL A 73 12.18 -12.68 16.70
N SER A 74 11.60 -13.54 17.53
CA SER A 74 12.23 -14.10 18.72
C SER A 74 13.48 -14.92 18.37
N ALA A 75 13.40 -15.68 17.29
CA ALA A 75 14.49 -16.48 16.75
C ALA A 75 15.47 -15.69 15.84
N ARG A 76 15.29 -14.36 15.71
CA ARG A 76 16.18 -13.43 14.99
C ARG A 76 16.25 -13.62 13.47
N TYR A 77 15.27 -14.28 12.85
CA TYR A 77 15.13 -14.32 11.39
C TYR A 77 14.53 -13.01 10.85
N LEU A 78 13.68 -12.37 11.66
CA LEU A 78 13.17 -11.02 11.42
C LEU A 78 13.59 -10.09 12.56
N ARG A 79 13.81 -8.81 12.24
CA ARG A 79 14.02 -7.78 13.28
C ARG A 79 12.70 -7.41 13.93
N GLU A 80 11.65 -7.35 13.13
CA GLU A 80 10.26 -7.13 13.49
C GLU A 80 9.37 -7.70 12.38
N VAL A 81 8.10 -7.98 12.69
CA VAL A 81 7.12 -8.36 11.66
C VAL A 81 6.81 -7.12 10.81
N PRO A 82 6.99 -7.19 9.48
CA PRO A 82 6.65 -6.08 8.58
C PRO A 82 5.16 -5.70 8.65
N LEU A 83 4.90 -4.42 8.37
CA LEU A 83 3.55 -3.85 8.23
C LEU A 83 2.94 -4.27 6.88
N ASP A 84 1.66 -4.60 6.85
CA ASP A 84 0.84 -4.61 5.64
C ASP A 84 0.46 -3.15 5.29
N PRO A 85 0.97 -2.57 4.19
CA PRO A 85 0.70 -1.18 3.84
C PRO A 85 -0.69 -0.94 3.24
N ILE A 86 -1.47 -2.00 2.96
CA ILE A 86 -2.85 -1.87 2.44
C ILE A 86 -3.83 -1.76 3.59
N VAL A 87 -3.71 -2.64 4.59
CA VAL A 87 -4.56 -2.66 5.79
C VAL A 87 -4.02 -1.77 6.91
N ASP A 88 -2.75 -1.34 6.80
CA ASP A 88 -2.03 -0.56 7.81
C ASP A 88 -1.90 -1.30 9.15
N SER A 89 -1.61 -2.60 9.10
CA SER A 89 -1.54 -3.49 10.26
C SER A 89 -0.34 -4.44 10.21
N ARG A 90 0.23 -4.77 11.38
CA ARG A 90 1.31 -5.78 11.51
C ARG A 90 0.81 -7.14 11.99
N THR A 91 -0.44 -7.22 12.40
CA THR A 91 -1.02 -8.40 13.08
C THR A 91 -2.12 -9.07 12.26
N GLU A 92 -2.72 -8.35 11.32
CA GLU A 92 -3.81 -8.87 10.47
C GLU A 92 -3.27 -9.57 9.23
N TRP A 93 -2.25 -10.41 9.41
CA TRP A 93 -1.78 -11.30 8.37
C TRP A 93 -2.61 -12.59 8.36
N THR A 94 -3.00 -13.04 7.17
CA THR A 94 -3.67 -14.33 7.00
C THR A 94 -2.61 -15.43 6.93
N ILE A 95 -2.63 -16.33 7.90
CA ILE A 95 -1.71 -17.47 7.99
C ILE A 95 -2.26 -18.63 7.17
N VAL A 96 -1.40 -19.21 6.34
CA VAL A 96 -1.68 -20.42 5.58
C VAL A 96 -0.90 -21.57 6.20
N SER A 97 -1.62 -22.62 6.61
CA SER A 97 -1.02 -23.82 7.18
C SER A 97 -0.37 -24.69 6.08
N PRO A 98 0.66 -25.49 6.43
CA PRO A 98 1.24 -26.48 5.53
C PRO A 98 0.17 -27.43 4.97
N PRO A 99 0.37 -27.97 3.75
CA PRO A 99 -0.56 -28.92 3.18
C PRO A 99 -0.68 -30.17 4.07
N ALA A 100 -1.88 -30.77 4.05
CA ALA A 100 -2.31 -31.81 5.00
C ALA A 100 -1.48 -33.10 4.94
N ASP A 101 -0.76 -33.31 3.84
CA ASP A 101 0.17 -34.42 3.64
C ASP A 101 1.45 -34.31 4.49
N SER A 102 1.84 -33.10 4.90
CA SER A 102 3.09 -32.84 5.62
C SER A 102 3.07 -33.22 7.12
N GLN A 103 1.91 -33.56 7.70
CA GLN A 103 1.69 -33.76 9.16
C GLN A 103 2.29 -32.64 10.05
N SER A 104 2.61 -31.49 9.47
CA SER A 104 3.35 -30.41 10.12
C SER A 104 2.42 -29.25 10.44
N THR A 105 2.53 -28.71 11.64
CA THR A 105 1.77 -27.54 12.10
C THR A 105 2.64 -26.29 12.03
N GLY A 106 2.02 -25.14 11.80
CA GLY A 106 2.70 -23.83 11.82
C GLY A 106 2.30 -22.96 10.63
N VAL A 107 3.09 -21.91 10.40
CA VAL A 107 2.96 -20.96 9.31
C VAL A 107 3.78 -21.47 8.12
N TYR A 108 3.10 -21.91 7.06
CA TYR A 108 3.73 -22.24 5.78
C TYR A 108 3.86 -21.02 4.88
N ASP A 109 2.78 -20.23 4.80
CA ASP A 109 2.73 -19.03 3.98
C ASP A 109 1.91 -17.94 4.69
N VAL A 110 2.08 -16.70 4.25
CA VAL A 110 1.42 -15.50 4.78
C VAL A 110 0.82 -14.70 3.63
N ARG A 111 -0.37 -14.15 3.85
CA ARG A 111 -1.12 -13.35 2.87
C ARG A 111 -1.69 -12.09 3.52
N SER A 112 -1.89 -11.05 2.72
CA SER A 112 -2.60 -9.85 3.19
C SER A 112 -4.04 -10.19 3.56
N SER A 113 -4.58 -9.55 4.60
CA SER A 113 -6.02 -9.61 4.92
C SER A 113 -6.86 -8.63 4.12
N ALA A 114 -6.25 -7.81 3.26
CA ALA A 114 -6.97 -6.86 2.42
C ALA A 114 -7.96 -7.59 1.50
N GLN A 115 -9.21 -7.14 1.53
CA GLN A 115 -10.30 -7.66 0.67
C GLN A 115 -10.32 -7.01 -0.71
N ASP A 116 -9.59 -5.91 -0.89
CA ASP A 116 -9.52 -5.16 -2.13
C ASP A 116 -8.66 -5.85 -3.19
N LYS A 117 -8.75 -5.31 -4.40
CA LYS A 117 -7.91 -5.70 -5.53
C LYS A 117 -6.80 -4.69 -5.75
N ALA A 118 -5.68 -5.19 -6.22
CA ALA A 118 -4.58 -4.38 -6.67
C ALA A 118 -4.88 -3.67 -8.00
N SER A 119 -3.99 -2.75 -8.36
CA SER A 119 -4.00 -1.99 -9.61
C SER A 119 -4.00 -2.87 -10.87
N ASP A 120 -3.54 -4.12 -10.78
CA ASP A 120 -3.54 -5.11 -11.86
C ASP A 120 -4.82 -5.98 -11.91
N GLY A 121 -5.74 -5.81 -10.95
CA GLY A 121 -7.00 -6.55 -10.84
C GLY A 121 -6.92 -7.87 -10.07
N SER A 122 -5.73 -8.29 -9.62
CA SER A 122 -5.58 -9.44 -8.73
C SER A 122 -5.98 -9.09 -7.28
N ALA A 123 -6.45 -10.07 -6.51
CA ALA A 123 -6.82 -9.84 -5.12
C ALA A 123 -5.57 -9.88 -4.22
N TYR A 124 -5.49 -8.98 -3.23
CA TYR A 124 -4.38 -8.99 -2.28
C TYR A 124 -4.30 -10.28 -1.45
N ALA A 125 -5.43 -10.93 -1.21
CA ALA A 125 -5.52 -12.23 -0.55
C ALA A 125 -4.93 -13.40 -1.38
N ASP A 126 -4.65 -13.19 -2.67
CA ASP A 126 -4.00 -14.20 -3.53
C ASP A 126 -2.47 -14.03 -3.58
N TRP A 127 -1.95 -12.93 -3.02
CA TRP A 127 -0.54 -12.56 -3.11
C TRP A 127 0.34 -13.23 -2.09
#